data_AF-A0A8H3CI43-F1
#
_entry.id   AF-A0A8H3CI43-F1
#
_cell.length_a   1.000
_cell.length_b   1.000
_cell.length_c   1.000
_cell.angle_alpha   90.00
_cell.angle_beta   90.00
_cell.angle_gamma   90.00
#
_symmetry.space_group_name_H-M   'P 1'
#
loop_
_entity.id
_entity.type
_entity.pdbx_description
1 polymer ?
#
loop_
_entity_poly.entity_id
_entity_poly.type
_entity_poly.pdbx_seq_one_letter_code
_entity_poly.pdbx_strand_id
1 'polypeptide(L)'
;MSLTALPSEILIKIIGLTEPIDVRSCQLVCRRLHALVASSSYLQYILELDACGYDMPPVPRSDLGYEAMVQRLREHRKGWEDPSSCKPEFFELSPQPTISTYFAGGVLACGYANDELKKTMDVMDSIHFHQLPSKNKSINYSHWHHSDFGFSVDEFAFQPEIDLLVLIEGTALAPDDPVMGYFDNLRPSKSYRLHFRTMSTNDPHWLAGLPTLDTGLSGRLRERKFYENRIIISLYGRMVMLRSGADHQGVNAIVVWDWIEGKEVLLAKFILIIIPTYFQKTI
;
A
#
# COMPACT_ATOMS: atom_id res chain seq x y z
N MET A 1 -2.94 -29.30 -43.82
CA MET A 1 -3.93 -28.20 -43.68
C MET A 1 -3.18 -26.91 -43.40
N SER A 2 -3.55 -25.80 -44.03
CA SER A 2 -2.85 -24.52 -43.82
C SER A 2 -3.49 -23.75 -42.66
N LEU A 3 -2.70 -23.31 -41.69
CA LEU A 3 -3.16 -22.43 -40.60
C LEU A 3 -3.80 -21.15 -41.15
N THR A 4 -3.25 -20.62 -42.25
CA THR A 4 -3.80 -19.43 -42.91
C THR A 4 -5.14 -19.69 -43.59
N ALA A 5 -5.65 -20.92 -43.68
CA ALA A 5 -7.00 -21.13 -44.20
C ALA A 5 -8.10 -20.71 -43.20
N LEU A 6 -7.75 -20.50 -41.92
CA LEU A 6 -8.69 -20.11 -40.89
C LEU A 6 -9.17 -18.64 -41.04
N PRO A 7 -10.39 -18.30 -40.58
CA PRO A 7 -10.84 -16.92 -40.48
C PRO A 7 -9.95 -16.07 -39.56
N SER A 8 -9.90 -14.76 -39.82
CA SER A 8 -9.04 -13.82 -39.09
C SER A 8 -9.35 -13.78 -37.59
N GLU A 9 -10.62 -13.87 -37.21
CA GLU A 9 -11.08 -13.85 -35.82
C GLU A 9 -10.54 -15.05 -35.03
N ILE A 10 -10.48 -16.22 -35.67
CA ILE A 10 -9.95 -17.44 -35.07
C ILE A 10 -8.45 -17.34 -34.92
N LEU A 11 -7.75 -16.83 -35.93
CA LEU A 11 -6.31 -16.59 -35.87
C LEU A 11 -5.95 -15.58 -34.78
N ILE A 12 -6.70 -14.48 -34.66
CA ILE A 12 -6.52 -13.48 -33.60
C ILE A 12 -6.64 -14.13 -32.23
N LYS A 13 -7.66 -14.97 -32.00
CA LYS A 13 -7.83 -15.68 -30.73
C LYS A 13 -6.68 -16.63 -30.44
N ILE A 14 -6.24 -17.43 -31.42
CA ILE A 14 -5.13 -18.37 -31.24
C ILE A 14 -3.84 -17.63 -30.89
N ILE A 15 -3.52 -16.56 -31.64
CA ILE A 15 -2.33 -15.76 -31.40
C ILE A 15 -2.42 -15.02 -30.06
N GLY A 16 -3.60 -14.56 -29.65
CA GLY A 16 -3.78 -13.89 -28.36
C GLY A 16 -3.65 -14.79 -27.13
N LEU A 17 -3.57 -16.11 -27.31
CA LEU A 17 -3.30 -17.07 -26.24
C LEU A 17 -1.80 -17.34 -26.05
N THR A 18 -0.93 -16.80 -26.91
CA THR A 18 0.52 -16.96 -26.81
C THR A 18 1.17 -15.80 -26.07
N GLU A 19 2.45 -15.95 -25.71
CA GLU A 19 3.20 -14.85 -25.09
C GLU A 19 3.46 -13.71 -26.09
N PRO A 20 3.67 -12.46 -25.61
CA PRO A 20 3.93 -11.31 -26.49
C PRO A 20 5.10 -11.52 -27.46
N ILE A 21 6.14 -12.25 -27.04
CA ILE A 21 7.28 -12.59 -27.90
C ILE A 21 6.89 -13.48 -29.08
N ASP A 22 5.94 -14.40 -28.88
CA ASP A 22 5.41 -15.26 -29.94
C ASP A 22 4.50 -14.48 -30.89
N VAL A 23 3.74 -13.51 -30.37
CA VAL A 23 2.95 -12.59 -31.20
C VAL A 23 3.87 -11.80 -32.14
N ARG A 24 5.02 -11.31 -31.67
CA ARG A 24 6.04 -10.64 -32.51
C ARG A 24 6.62 -11.59 -33.55
N SER A 25 7.00 -12.80 -33.12
CA SER A 25 7.48 -13.86 -34.02
C SER A 25 6.49 -14.17 -35.15
N CYS A 26 5.18 -14.20 -34.86
CA CYS A 26 4.13 -14.41 -35.87
C CYS A 26 4.14 -13.33 -36.97
N GLN A 27 4.52 -12.09 -36.66
CA GLN A 27 4.63 -11.01 -37.65
C GLN A 27 5.75 -11.28 -38.67
N LEU A 28 6.77 -12.06 -38.29
CA LEU A 28 7.92 -12.38 -39.14
C LEU A 28 7.68 -13.61 -40.04
N VAL A 29 6.65 -14.41 -39.75
CA VAL A 29 6.37 -15.66 -40.48
C VAL A 29 5.83 -15.40 -41.89
N CYS A 30 4.79 -14.56 -42.03
CA CYS A 30 4.25 -14.21 -43.34
C CYS A 30 3.47 -12.89 -43.36
N ARG A 31 3.27 -12.31 -44.55
CA ARG A 31 2.57 -11.03 -44.75
C ARG A 31 1.15 -11.00 -44.18
N ARG A 32 0.44 -12.12 -44.23
CA ARG A 32 -0.93 -12.20 -43.70
C ARG A 32 -0.96 -12.10 -42.18
N LEU A 33 -0.08 -12.82 -41.49
CA LEU A 33 0.01 -12.76 -40.02
C LEU A 33 0.50 -11.38 -39.57
N HIS A 34 1.49 -10.81 -40.28
CA HIS A 34 1.90 -9.43 -40.08
C HIS A 34 0.73 -8.45 -40.17
N ALA A 35 -0.05 -8.51 -41.25
CA ALA A 35 -1.21 -7.63 -41.44
C ALA A 35 -2.30 -7.85 -40.38
N LEU A 36 -2.50 -9.09 -39.93
CA LEU A 36 -3.49 -9.43 -38.91
C LEU A 36 -3.10 -8.89 -37.54
N VAL A 37 -1.83 -9.04 -37.13
CA VAL A 37 -1.33 -8.45 -35.89
C VAL A 37 -1.39 -6.92 -35.95
N ALA A 38 -1.01 -6.32 -37.08
CA ALA A 38 -1.00 -4.87 -37.26
C ALA A 38 -2.42 -4.24 -37.25
N SER A 39 -3.43 -4.96 -37.73
CA SER A 39 -4.82 -4.47 -37.81
C SER A 39 -5.69 -4.83 -36.61
N SER A 40 -5.32 -5.82 -35.80
CA SER A 40 -6.06 -6.21 -34.61
C SER A 40 -5.69 -5.36 -33.39
N SER A 41 -6.61 -4.50 -32.95
CA SER A 41 -6.42 -3.71 -31.73
C SER A 41 -6.19 -4.56 -30.48
N TYR A 42 -6.77 -5.76 -30.40
CA TYR A 42 -6.53 -6.70 -29.31
C TYR A 42 -5.08 -7.20 -29.29
N LEU A 43 -4.52 -7.62 -30.43
CA LEU A 43 -3.12 -8.06 -30.48
C LEU A 43 -2.14 -6.90 -30.30
N GLN A 44 -2.47 -5.71 -30.83
CA GLN A 44 -1.73 -4.49 -30.53
C GLN A 44 -1.74 -4.19 -29.03
N TYR A 45 -2.89 -4.36 -28.35
CA TYR A 45 -2.97 -4.15 -26.91
C TYR A 45 -2.04 -5.07 -26.11
N ILE A 46 -1.96 -6.36 -26.48
CA ILE A 46 -1.00 -7.30 -25.87
C ILE A 46 0.44 -6.81 -26.02
N LEU A 47 0.82 -6.37 -27.22
CA LEU A 47 2.16 -5.90 -27.51
C LEU A 47 2.51 -4.59 -26.78
N GLU A 48 1.54 -3.69 -26.62
CA GLU A 48 1.72 -2.43 -25.90
C GLU A 48 1.78 -2.63 -24.38
N LEU A 49 1.02 -3.60 -23.83
CA LEU A 49 1.15 -4.00 -22.43
C LEU A 49 2.57 -4.52 -22.15
N ASP A 50 3.06 -5.45 -22.97
CA ASP A 50 4.43 -5.98 -22.88
C ASP A 50 5.48 -4.87 -22.99
N ALA A 51 5.28 -3.92 -23.91
CA ALA A 51 6.17 -2.79 -24.08
C ALA A 51 6.23 -1.86 -22.86
N CYS A 52 5.18 -1.84 -22.03
CA CYS A 52 5.14 -1.14 -20.74
C CYS A 52 5.55 -2.02 -19.54
N GLY A 53 5.87 -3.30 -19.77
CA GLY A 53 6.17 -4.26 -18.70
C GLY A 53 4.94 -4.70 -17.89
N TYR A 54 3.74 -4.65 -18.51
CA TYR A 54 2.49 -5.06 -17.90
C TYR A 54 1.99 -6.39 -18.42
N ASP A 55 1.31 -7.14 -17.56
CA ASP A 55 0.57 -8.34 -17.93
C ASP A 55 -0.87 -8.01 -18.34
N MET A 56 -1.49 -8.95 -19.06
CA MET A 56 -2.93 -8.89 -19.34
C MET A 56 -3.71 -8.89 -18.02
N PRO A 57 -4.54 -7.88 -17.75
CA PRO A 57 -5.37 -7.90 -16.55
C PRO A 57 -6.36 -9.06 -16.63
N PRO A 58 -6.62 -9.79 -15.51
CA PRO A 58 -7.60 -10.86 -15.48
C PRO A 58 -8.99 -10.40 -15.91
N VAL A 59 -9.32 -9.14 -15.64
CA VAL A 59 -10.54 -8.48 -16.07
C VAL A 59 -10.14 -7.23 -16.87
N PRO A 60 -10.20 -7.28 -18.21
CA PRO A 60 -10.01 -6.11 -19.04
C PRO A 60 -11.08 -5.05 -18.75
N ARG A 61 -10.74 -3.80 -19.02
CA ARG A 61 -11.68 -2.69 -18.89
C ARG A 61 -12.85 -2.84 -19.86
N SER A 62 -14.05 -2.94 -19.31
CA SER A 62 -15.27 -3.02 -20.11
C SER A 62 -15.70 -1.68 -20.68
N ASP A 63 -15.20 -0.57 -20.13
CA ASP A 63 -15.58 0.80 -20.51
C ASP A 63 -14.80 1.35 -21.71
N LEU A 64 -13.74 0.66 -22.16
CA LEU A 64 -12.91 1.07 -23.30
C LEU A 64 -12.78 -0.05 -24.33
N GLY A 65 -12.79 0.31 -25.61
CA GLY A 65 -12.33 -0.60 -26.66
C GLY A 65 -10.81 -0.74 -26.66
N TYR A 66 -10.28 -1.85 -27.18
CA TYR A 66 -8.83 -2.11 -27.22
C TYR A 66 -8.03 -1.01 -27.95
N GLU A 67 -8.59 -0.37 -28.96
CA GLU A 67 -7.94 0.76 -29.65
C GLU A 67 -7.69 1.94 -28.69
N ALA A 68 -8.70 2.31 -27.89
CA ALA A 68 -8.56 3.35 -26.88
C ALA A 68 -7.59 2.93 -25.77
N MET A 69 -7.55 1.65 -25.41
CA MET A 69 -6.57 1.14 -24.43
C MET A 69 -5.13 1.22 -24.97
N VAL A 70 -4.89 0.83 -26.22
CA VAL A 70 -3.60 0.98 -26.92
C VAL A 70 -3.16 2.43 -26.92
N GLN A 71 -4.05 3.34 -27.28
CA GLN A 71 -3.75 4.77 -27.29
C GLN A 71 -3.33 5.29 -25.90
N ARG A 72 -4.04 4.87 -24.84
CA ARG A 72 -3.68 5.23 -23.46
C ARG A 72 -2.33 4.67 -23.02
N LEU A 73 -1.98 3.44 -23.42
CA LEU A 73 -0.67 2.85 -23.10
C LEU A 73 0.46 3.61 -23.80
N ARG A 74 0.27 3.98 -25.06
CA ARG A 74 1.24 4.82 -25.81
C ARG A 74 1.42 6.19 -25.18
N GLU A 75 0.32 6.85 -24.80
CA GLU A 75 0.36 8.13 -24.08
C GLU A 75 1.08 7.99 -22.73
N HIS A 76 0.79 6.92 -21.99
CA HIS A 76 1.44 6.63 -20.72
C HIS A 76 2.95 6.45 -20.90
N ARG A 77 3.36 5.59 -21.84
CA ARG A 77 4.77 5.36 -22.16
C ARG A 77 5.48 6.65 -22.57
N LYS A 78 4.86 7.44 -23.46
CA LYS A 78 5.40 8.73 -23.88
C LYS A 78 5.58 9.69 -22.70
N GLY A 79 4.62 9.73 -21.78
CA GLY A 79 4.70 10.55 -20.57
C GLY A 79 5.84 10.12 -19.62
N TRP A 80 6.19 8.83 -19.60
CA TRP A 80 7.35 8.34 -18.84
C TRP A 80 8.69 8.63 -19.54
N GLU A 81 8.74 8.50 -20.86
CA GLU A 81 9.94 8.80 -21.65
C GLU A 81 10.25 10.30 -21.68
N ASP A 82 9.21 11.14 -21.69
CA ASP A 82 9.30 12.59 -21.64
C ASP A 82 8.33 13.17 -20.61
N PRO A 83 8.76 13.33 -19.35
CA PRO A 83 7.94 13.92 -18.30
C PRO A 83 7.50 15.36 -18.60
N SER A 84 8.24 16.09 -19.44
CA SER A 84 7.89 17.47 -19.81
C SER A 84 6.64 17.54 -20.69
N SER A 85 6.27 16.43 -21.33
CA SER A 85 5.02 16.29 -22.09
C SER A 85 3.77 16.28 -21.19
N CYS A 86 3.94 16.04 -19.89
CA CYS A 86 2.87 16.03 -18.91
C CYS A 86 2.88 17.34 -18.11
N LYS A 87 1.73 18.02 -18.06
CA LYS A 87 1.57 19.18 -17.18
C LYS A 87 1.41 18.67 -15.74
N PRO A 88 2.31 19.02 -14.80
CA PRO A 88 2.12 18.65 -13.40
C PRO A 88 0.89 19.35 -12.84
N GLU A 89 0.09 18.62 -12.07
CA GLU A 89 -1.00 19.15 -11.27
C GLU A 89 -0.53 19.23 -9.82
N PHE A 90 -0.78 20.37 -9.19
CA PHE A 90 -0.43 20.63 -7.80
C PHE A 90 -1.71 20.71 -6.98
N PHE A 91 -1.68 20.13 -5.79
CA PHE A 91 -2.72 20.31 -4.78
C PHE A 91 -2.02 20.73 -3.49
N GLU A 92 -2.69 21.60 -2.72
CA GLU A 92 -2.14 22.12 -1.48
C GLU A 92 -2.37 21.11 -0.35
N LEU A 93 -1.28 20.78 0.34
CA LEU A 93 -1.35 20.06 1.62
C LEU A 93 -1.53 21.07 2.75
N SER A 94 -2.06 20.59 3.88
CA SER A 94 -2.09 21.40 5.11
C SER A 94 -0.67 21.88 5.43
N PRO A 95 -0.48 23.15 5.83
CA PRO A 95 0.84 23.69 6.18
C PRO A 95 1.41 23.07 7.47
N GLN A 96 0.60 22.29 8.20
CA GLN A 96 1.05 21.61 9.40
C GLN A 96 2.01 20.47 9.06
N PRO A 97 3.05 20.22 9.88
CA PRO A 97 3.94 19.08 9.66
C PRO A 97 3.17 17.77 9.81
N THR A 98 3.33 16.88 8.83
CA THR A 98 2.75 15.53 8.87
C THR A 98 3.55 14.64 9.82
N ILE A 99 2.86 13.82 10.61
CA ILE A 99 3.47 12.80 11.47
C ILE A 99 3.82 11.55 10.65
N SER A 100 2.90 11.15 9.77
CA SER A 100 3.06 10.03 8.86
C SER A 100 2.41 10.33 7.52
N THR A 101 2.90 9.66 6.48
CA THR A 101 2.42 9.82 5.11
C THR A 101 2.52 8.49 4.38
N TYR A 102 1.42 8.08 3.76
CA TYR A 102 1.30 6.80 3.07
C TYR A 102 0.60 6.99 1.73
N PHE A 103 1.01 6.22 0.73
CA PHE A 103 0.41 6.26 -0.59
C PHE A 103 0.04 4.84 -1.03
N ALA A 104 -1.25 4.61 -1.31
CA ALA A 104 -1.75 3.33 -1.79
C ALA A 104 -2.95 3.54 -2.73
N GLY A 105 -3.05 2.76 -3.80
CA GLY A 105 -4.23 2.76 -4.69
C GLY A 105 -4.50 4.05 -5.45
N GLY A 106 -3.61 5.05 -5.40
CA GLY A 106 -3.86 6.41 -5.90
C GLY A 106 -4.39 7.39 -4.84
N VAL A 107 -4.41 6.98 -3.57
CA VAL A 107 -4.77 7.83 -2.42
C VAL A 107 -3.51 8.13 -1.63
N LEU A 108 -3.27 9.42 -1.37
CA LEU A 108 -2.26 9.90 -0.43
C LEU A 108 -2.95 10.17 0.92
N ALA A 109 -2.52 9.48 1.97
CA ALA A 109 -2.99 9.72 3.33
C ALA A 109 -1.92 10.44 4.16
N CYS A 110 -2.34 11.47 4.89
CA CYS A 110 -1.48 12.32 5.71
C CYS A 110 -2.02 12.35 7.14
N GLY A 111 -1.21 11.92 8.11
CA GLY A 111 -1.55 11.97 9.53
C GLY A 111 -1.08 13.27 10.19
N TYR A 112 -1.93 13.88 11.00
CA TYR A 112 -1.65 15.14 11.69
C TYR A 112 -1.94 15.03 13.19
N ALA A 113 -1.36 15.96 13.95
CA ALA A 113 -1.65 16.19 15.37
C ALA A 113 -1.97 17.66 15.62
N ASN A 114 -3.11 17.89 16.29
CA ASN A 114 -3.57 19.25 16.58
C ASN A 114 -2.88 19.92 17.79
N ASP A 115 -2.15 19.16 18.63
CA ASP A 115 -1.47 19.67 19.84
C ASP A 115 0.04 19.32 19.84
N GLU A 116 0.87 20.24 20.32
CA GLU A 116 2.32 20.10 20.51
C GLU A 116 2.69 18.89 21.37
N LEU A 117 1.87 18.55 22.38
CA LEU A 117 2.12 17.34 23.19
C LEU A 117 2.01 16.08 22.33
N LYS A 118 0.95 15.97 21.52
CA LYS A 118 0.74 14.83 20.61
C LYS A 118 1.80 14.79 19.52
N LYS A 119 2.22 15.95 18.99
CA LYS A 119 3.38 16.04 18.07
C LYS A 119 4.66 15.52 18.70
N THR A 120 4.88 15.79 19.99
CA THR A 120 6.04 15.27 20.72
C THR A 120 5.97 13.76 20.92
N MET A 121 4.76 13.22 21.05
CA MET A 121 4.49 11.79 21.20
C MET A 121 4.36 11.02 19.87
N ASP A 122 4.48 11.70 18.73
CA ASP A 122 4.21 11.17 17.38
C ASP A 122 2.84 10.46 17.28
N VAL A 123 1.84 11.01 17.98
CA VAL A 123 0.46 10.49 17.99
C VAL A 123 -0.41 11.37 17.13
N MET A 124 -1.19 10.76 16.24
CA MET A 124 -2.13 11.44 15.36
C MET A 124 -3.53 11.53 15.98
N ASP A 125 -4.25 12.58 15.61
CA ASP A 125 -5.68 12.74 15.92
C ASP A 125 -6.55 13.01 14.70
N SER A 126 -5.93 13.22 13.55
CA SER A 126 -6.62 13.32 12.27
C SER A 126 -5.81 12.69 11.14
N ILE A 127 -6.52 12.12 10.17
CA ILE A 127 -5.95 11.56 8.94
C ILE A 127 -6.69 12.18 7.77
N HIS A 128 -5.97 12.82 6.86
CA HIS A 128 -6.49 13.39 5.62
C HIS A 128 -6.19 12.47 4.46
N PHE A 129 -7.17 12.21 3.61
CA PHE A 129 -7.05 11.39 2.42
C PHE A 129 -7.22 12.25 1.18
N HIS A 130 -6.24 12.19 0.29
CA HIS A 130 -6.22 12.87 -1.00
C HIS A 130 -6.25 11.82 -2.11
N GLN A 131 -7.43 11.57 -2.68
CA GLN A 131 -7.56 10.74 -3.87
C GLN A 131 -7.03 11.52 -5.07
N LEU A 132 -5.92 11.05 -5.63
CA LEU A 132 -5.30 11.68 -6.78
C LEU A 132 -6.13 11.43 -8.05
N PRO A 133 -6.19 12.41 -8.95
CA PRO A 133 -6.87 12.25 -10.22
C PRO A 133 -6.19 11.15 -11.05
N SER A 134 -7.00 10.37 -11.76
CA SER A 134 -6.51 9.36 -12.68
C SER A 134 -7.36 9.36 -13.94
N LYS A 135 -6.80 9.87 -15.04
CA LYS A 135 -7.41 9.75 -16.38
C LYS A 135 -7.64 8.30 -16.77
N ASN A 136 -6.76 7.40 -16.32
CA ASN A 136 -6.93 5.98 -16.56
C ASN A 136 -8.19 5.50 -15.86
N LYS A 137 -8.31 5.65 -14.54
CA LYS A 137 -9.49 5.16 -13.80
C LYS A 137 -10.74 6.04 -13.92
N SER A 138 -10.69 7.13 -14.69
CA SER A 138 -11.72 8.17 -14.74
C SER A 138 -12.06 8.73 -13.35
N ILE A 139 -11.04 8.86 -12.50
CA ILE A 139 -11.15 9.37 -11.12
C ILE A 139 -10.78 10.84 -11.11
N ASN A 140 -11.63 11.67 -10.52
CA ASN A 140 -11.33 13.08 -10.23
C ASN A 140 -10.65 13.20 -8.86
N TYR A 141 -9.98 14.32 -8.64
CA TYR A 141 -9.46 14.65 -7.32
C TYR A 141 -10.61 14.70 -6.29
N SER A 142 -10.39 14.11 -5.12
CA SER A 142 -11.25 14.31 -3.96
C SER A 142 -10.43 14.30 -2.67
N HIS A 143 -10.95 14.99 -1.66
CA HIS A 143 -10.34 15.10 -0.35
C HIS A 143 -11.40 14.89 0.73
N TRP A 144 -11.05 14.08 1.72
CA TRP A 144 -11.82 13.90 2.94
C TRP A 144 -10.86 13.65 4.10
N HIS A 145 -11.37 13.71 5.32
CA HIS A 145 -10.57 13.45 6.51
C HIS A 145 -11.43 12.86 7.61
N HIS A 146 -10.77 12.16 8.52
CA HIS A 146 -11.35 11.73 9.78
C HIS A 146 -10.58 12.38 10.92
N SER A 147 -11.31 12.98 11.84
CA SER A 147 -10.82 13.42 13.15
C SER A 147 -11.54 12.63 14.24
N ASP A 148 -11.08 12.76 15.48
CA ASP A 148 -11.83 12.32 16.65
C ASP A 148 -12.16 10.83 16.68
N PHE A 149 -11.14 9.99 16.43
CA PHE A 149 -11.26 8.52 16.49
C PHE A 149 -11.72 7.97 17.86
N GLY A 150 -11.77 8.81 18.89
CA GLY A 150 -12.03 8.43 20.28
C GLY A 150 -10.80 7.92 21.02
N PHE A 151 -9.66 7.83 20.33
CA PHE A 151 -8.37 7.40 20.85
C PHE A 151 -7.22 8.05 20.07
N SER A 152 -6.02 7.89 20.62
CA SER A 152 -4.76 8.32 20.04
C SER A 152 -4.25 7.31 19.01
N VAL A 153 -4.05 7.74 17.76
CA VAL A 153 -3.56 6.87 16.69
C VAL A 153 -2.03 6.94 16.65
N ASP A 154 -1.37 5.84 16.98
CA ASP A 154 0.10 5.73 16.92
C ASP A 154 0.58 5.52 15.47
N GLU A 155 -0.16 4.75 14.68
CA GLU A 155 0.19 4.42 13.29
C GLU A 155 -1.05 3.95 12.51
N PHE A 156 -1.02 4.01 11.17
CA PHE A 156 -2.12 3.50 10.34
C PHE A 156 -1.64 2.84 9.03
N ALA A 157 -2.50 1.99 8.47
CA ALA A 157 -2.40 1.50 7.09
C ALA A 157 -3.78 1.48 6.45
N PHE A 158 -3.85 1.45 5.12
CA PHE A 158 -5.13 1.43 4.42
C PHE A 158 -5.04 0.73 3.05
N GLN A 159 -6.19 0.28 2.56
CA GLN A 159 -6.34 -0.35 1.25
C GLN A 159 -7.62 0.18 0.58
N PRO A 160 -7.53 1.15 -0.34
CA PRO A 160 -8.70 1.81 -0.93
C PRO A 160 -9.62 0.87 -1.70
N GLU A 161 -9.08 -0.19 -2.32
CA GLU A 161 -9.83 -1.11 -3.17
C GLU A 161 -10.97 -1.84 -2.44
N ILE A 162 -10.85 -1.96 -1.13
CA ILE A 162 -11.86 -2.61 -0.27
C ILE A 162 -12.37 -1.67 0.84
N ASP A 163 -12.08 -0.37 0.74
CA ASP A 163 -12.45 0.65 1.73
C ASP A 163 -11.89 0.36 3.14
N LEU A 164 -10.72 -0.27 3.26
CA LEU A 164 -10.14 -0.68 4.55
C LEU A 164 -9.19 0.38 5.12
N LEU A 165 -9.42 0.78 6.37
CA LEU A 165 -8.54 1.58 7.21
C LEU A 165 -8.20 0.79 8.49
N VAL A 166 -6.91 0.62 8.76
CA VAL A 166 -6.43 -0.04 9.99
C VAL A 166 -5.67 0.98 10.82
N LEU A 167 -6.17 1.22 12.05
CA LEU A 167 -5.59 2.17 12.99
C LEU A 167 -4.95 1.43 14.16
N ILE A 168 -3.80 1.91 14.63
CA ILE A 168 -3.11 1.37 15.80
C ILE A 168 -3.31 2.32 16.96
N GLU A 169 -3.95 1.83 18.02
CA GLU A 169 -4.07 2.51 19.30
C GLU A 169 -2.97 2.01 20.24
N GLY A 170 -2.16 2.94 20.77
CA GLY A 170 -1.21 2.66 21.84
C GLY A 170 -1.83 2.91 23.21
N THR A 171 -2.29 1.86 23.90
CA THR A 171 -2.83 1.97 25.26
C THR A 171 -1.68 1.93 26.27
N ALA A 172 -1.56 2.97 27.10
CA ALA A 172 -0.60 2.96 28.18
C ALA A 172 -0.97 1.86 29.20
N LEU A 173 -0.03 0.96 29.47
CA LEU A 173 -0.17 0.01 30.57
C LEU A 173 0.02 0.78 31.87
N ALA A 174 -0.81 0.47 32.87
CA ALA A 174 -0.57 0.95 34.21
C ALA A 174 0.86 0.53 34.63
N PRO A 175 1.62 1.38 35.33
CA PRO A 175 2.92 0.97 35.83
C PRO A 175 2.70 -0.26 36.72
N ASP A 176 3.17 -1.41 36.26
CA ASP A 176 3.23 -2.65 37.04
C ASP A 176 4.19 -2.40 38.20
N ASP A 177 3.64 -1.94 39.33
CA ASP A 177 4.30 -1.71 40.61
C ASP A 177 5.33 -0.54 40.62
N PRO A 178 5.19 0.49 41.48
CA PRO A 178 6.18 1.54 41.67
C PRO A 178 7.43 1.01 42.40
N VAL A 179 8.18 0.09 41.78
CA VAL A 179 9.50 -0.29 42.29
C VAL A 179 10.46 0.86 42.04
N MET A 180 10.59 1.67 43.10
CA MET A 180 11.53 2.75 43.32
C MET A 180 12.92 2.52 42.69
N GLY A 181 13.42 3.53 41.98
CA GLY A 181 14.81 3.92 42.23
C GLY A 181 15.74 4.27 41.08
N TYR A 182 15.33 4.29 39.80
CA TYR A 182 16.21 4.82 38.74
C TYR A 182 15.45 5.61 37.67
N PHE A 183 15.74 6.92 37.59
CA PHE A 183 15.04 7.95 36.81
C PHE A 183 15.09 7.79 35.28
N ASP A 184 15.81 6.79 34.73
CA ASP A 184 15.97 6.59 33.28
C ASP A 184 15.08 5.49 32.67
N ASN A 185 14.30 4.76 33.48
CA ASN A 185 13.49 3.61 33.03
C ASN A 185 11.96 3.79 33.11
N LEU A 186 11.47 4.98 33.47
CA LEU A 186 10.04 5.28 33.71
C LEU A 186 9.22 5.54 32.43
N ARG A 187 9.56 4.89 31.29
CA ARG A 187 8.70 5.01 30.11
C ARG A 187 7.61 3.95 30.18
N PRO A 188 6.33 4.34 30.21
CA PRO A 188 5.23 3.39 30.31
C PRO A 188 5.25 2.49 29.08
N SER A 189 5.14 1.19 29.33
CA SER A 189 4.92 0.20 28.28
C SER A 189 3.56 0.47 27.65
N LYS A 190 3.47 0.33 26.33
CA LYS A 190 2.20 0.41 25.62
C LYS A 190 1.78 -0.98 25.16
N SER A 191 0.52 -1.35 25.34
CA SER A 191 -0.10 -2.44 24.58
C SER A 191 -0.76 -1.87 23.33
N TYR A 192 -0.73 -2.62 22.23
CA TYR A 192 -1.31 -2.17 20.97
C TYR A 192 -2.64 -2.84 20.66
N ARG A 193 -3.61 -2.03 20.23
CA ARG A 193 -4.89 -2.48 19.70
C ARG A 193 -5.05 -2.03 18.26
N LEU A 194 -5.46 -2.94 17.40
CA LEU A 194 -5.84 -2.65 16.02
C LEU A 194 -7.33 -2.31 15.96
N HIS A 195 -7.68 -1.30 15.18
CA HIS A 195 -9.06 -0.95 14.84
C HIS A 195 -9.25 -1.09 13.33
N PHE A 196 -10.24 -1.88 12.91
CA PHE A 196 -10.57 -2.09 11.51
C PHE A 196 -11.78 -1.24 11.15
N ARG A 197 -11.57 -0.23 10.32
CA ARG A 197 -12.55 0.78 9.98
C ARG A 197 -12.69 0.94 8.47
N THR A 198 -13.75 1.61 8.05
CA THR A 198 -13.93 2.05 6.67
C THR A 198 -13.11 3.31 6.40
N MET A 199 -12.46 3.42 5.25
CA MET A 199 -11.79 4.68 4.88
C MET A 199 -12.80 5.79 4.58
N SER A 200 -13.98 5.44 4.08
CA SER A 200 -15.00 6.38 3.66
C SER A 200 -15.78 6.98 4.84
N THR A 201 -16.17 6.16 5.82
CA THR A 201 -17.08 6.58 6.91
C THR A 201 -16.48 6.49 8.32
N ASN A 202 -15.29 5.89 8.48
CA ASN A 202 -14.68 5.61 9.79
C ASN A 202 -15.52 4.68 10.69
N ASP A 203 -16.50 3.98 10.12
CA ASP A 203 -17.30 2.96 10.81
C ASP A 203 -16.52 1.64 10.92
N PRO A 204 -16.90 0.71 11.80
CA PRO A 204 -16.34 -0.64 11.80
C PRO A 204 -16.40 -1.31 10.42
N HIS A 205 -15.28 -1.85 9.96
CA HIS A 205 -15.20 -2.45 8.64
C HIS A 205 -16.03 -3.74 8.55
N TRP A 206 -16.95 -3.84 7.61
CA TRP A 206 -17.94 -4.93 7.54
C TRP A 206 -17.36 -6.31 7.26
N LEU A 207 -16.17 -6.40 6.64
CA LEU A 207 -15.47 -7.67 6.43
C LEU A 207 -14.63 -8.12 7.63
N ALA A 208 -14.41 -7.27 8.63
CA ALA A 208 -13.53 -7.63 9.74
C ALA A 208 -14.24 -8.61 10.67
N GLY A 209 -13.57 -9.72 11.00
CA GLY A 209 -14.12 -10.72 11.93
C GLY A 209 -14.36 -10.14 13.33
N LEU A 210 -13.55 -9.15 13.70
CA LEU A 210 -13.69 -8.33 14.90
C LEU A 210 -13.44 -6.86 14.53
N PRO A 211 -14.22 -5.90 15.07
CA PRO A 211 -14.00 -4.47 14.82
C PRO A 211 -12.69 -3.96 15.42
N THR A 212 -12.24 -4.60 16.50
CA THR A 212 -11.00 -4.30 17.20
C THR A 212 -10.28 -5.58 17.59
N LEU A 213 -8.94 -5.57 17.55
CA LEU A 213 -8.11 -6.70 17.92
C LEU A 213 -6.98 -6.26 18.86
N ASP A 214 -6.95 -6.84 20.06
CA ASP A 214 -5.84 -6.65 20.99
C ASP A 214 -4.66 -7.53 20.55
N THR A 215 -3.51 -6.91 20.31
CA THR A 215 -2.37 -7.61 19.68
C THR A 215 -1.57 -8.48 20.64
N GLY A 216 -1.73 -8.27 21.95
CA GLY A 216 -0.86 -8.83 22.98
C GLY A 216 0.61 -8.35 22.89
N LEU A 217 0.94 -7.47 21.94
CA LEU A 217 2.26 -6.89 21.80
C LEU A 217 2.42 -5.70 22.74
N SER A 218 3.57 -5.64 23.39
CA SER A 218 4.00 -4.52 24.21
C SER A 218 5.27 -3.89 23.64
N GLY A 219 5.35 -2.55 23.63
CA GLY A 219 6.54 -1.82 23.16
C GLY A 219 6.93 -0.65 24.07
N ARG A 220 8.21 -0.21 23.97
CA ARG A 220 8.68 1.01 24.63
C ARG A 220 8.47 2.23 23.73
N LEU A 221 7.97 3.32 24.33
CA LEU A 221 8.05 4.67 23.75
C LEU A 221 9.50 5.16 23.74
N ARG A 222 10.35 4.79 22.77
CA ARG A 222 11.68 5.43 22.66
C ARG A 222 11.62 6.73 21.86
N GLU A 223 12.39 7.72 22.30
CA GLU A 223 12.56 8.99 21.60
C GLU A 223 13.22 8.77 20.24
N ARG A 224 12.54 9.32 19.22
CA ARG A 224 12.88 9.73 17.83
C ARG A 224 14.16 9.28 17.11
N LYS A 225 15.23 8.82 17.74
CA LYS A 225 16.54 8.83 17.08
C LYS A 225 16.85 7.60 16.22
N PHE A 226 16.07 6.52 16.28
CA PHE A 226 16.31 5.34 15.46
C PHE A 226 15.01 4.72 14.96
N TYR A 227 14.91 4.56 13.63
CA TYR A 227 13.84 3.85 12.90
C TYR A 227 13.56 2.44 13.43
N GLU A 228 14.49 1.88 14.20
CA GLU A 228 14.47 0.52 14.74
C GLU A 228 13.40 0.27 15.81
N ASN A 229 12.80 1.32 16.41
CA ASN A 229 11.79 1.17 17.47
C ASN A 229 10.37 1.60 17.07
N ARG A 230 10.12 1.94 15.80
CA ARG A 230 8.76 2.23 15.35
C ARG A 230 8.00 0.94 15.10
N ILE A 231 6.72 0.98 15.45
CA ILE A 231 5.76 -0.02 15.01
C ILE A 231 5.58 0.16 13.52
N ILE A 232 5.61 -0.93 12.77
CA ILE A 232 5.33 -0.91 11.35
C ILE A 232 4.11 -1.81 11.11
N ILE A 233 3.13 -1.26 10.43
CA ILE A 233 1.97 -2.00 9.94
C ILE A 233 2.08 -2.21 8.43
N SER A 234 1.66 -3.36 7.96
CA SER A 234 1.59 -3.66 6.53
C SER A 234 0.36 -4.49 6.22
N LEU A 235 -0.26 -4.23 5.07
CA LEU A 235 -1.45 -4.92 4.58
C LEU A 235 -1.09 -5.73 3.35
N TYR A 236 -1.54 -6.99 3.30
CA TYR A 236 -1.42 -7.84 2.13
C TYR A 236 -2.68 -8.71 1.99
N GLY A 237 -3.67 -8.20 1.26
CA GLY A 237 -4.96 -8.86 1.09
C GLY A 237 -5.65 -9.09 2.43
N ARG A 238 -5.79 -10.36 2.82
CA ARG A 238 -6.42 -10.75 4.10
C ARG A 238 -5.48 -10.66 5.30
N MET A 239 -4.21 -10.38 5.08
CA MET A 239 -3.19 -10.40 6.13
C MET A 239 -2.87 -8.97 6.60
N VAL A 240 -2.94 -8.75 7.91
CA VAL A 240 -2.37 -7.56 8.55
C VAL A 240 -1.15 -8.00 9.33
N MET A 241 -0.01 -7.41 9.02
CA MET A 241 1.24 -7.61 9.74
C MET A 241 1.51 -6.40 10.63
N LEU A 242 1.88 -6.68 11.88
CA LEU A 242 2.42 -5.70 12.82
C LEU A 242 3.82 -6.14 13.23
N ARG A 243 4.80 -5.24 13.07
CA ARG A 243 6.13 -5.40 13.63
C ARG A 243 6.27 -4.46 14.83
N SER A 244 6.52 -5.00 16.01
CA SER A 244 6.89 -4.20 17.18
C SER A 244 8.38 -3.88 17.14
N GLY A 245 8.74 -2.73 17.71
CA GLY A 245 10.11 -2.47 18.13
C GLY A 245 10.55 -3.42 19.25
N ALA A 246 11.83 -3.34 19.62
CA ALA A 246 12.40 -4.14 20.70
C ALA A 246 11.74 -3.82 22.06
N ASP A 247 11.35 -4.86 22.80
CA ASP A 247 10.79 -4.75 24.16
C ASP A 247 11.89 -4.52 25.24
N HIS A 248 11.53 -4.64 26.53
CA HIS A 248 12.49 -4.50 27.65
C HIS A 248 13.63 -5.52 27.62
N GLN A 249 13.45 -6.64 26.93
CA GLN A 249 14.42 -7.72 26.79
C GLN A 249 15.17 -7.65 25.46
N GLY A 250 14.94 -6.61 24.64
CA GLY A 250 15.53 -6.49 23.31
C GLY A 250 14.85 -7.37 22.25
N VAL A 251 13.69 -7.94 22.56
CA VAL A 251 12.95 -8.85 21.69
C VAL A 251 12.03 -8.04 20.80
N ASN A 252 12.19 -8.21 19.49
CA ASN A 252 11.24 -7.70 18.50
C ASN A 252 10.22 -8.80 18.21
N ALA A 253 9.01 -8.40 17.86
CA ALA A 253 7.99 -9.33 17.42
C ALA A 253 7.44 -8.91 16.06
N ILE A 254 7.15 -9.89 15.22
CA ILE A 254 6.27 -9.75 14.07
C ILE A 254 5.06 -10.61 14.35
N VAL A 255 3.87 -10.03 14.17
CA VAL A 255 2.62 -10.75 14.27
C VAL A 255 1.83 -10.52 13.01
N VAL A 256 1.19 -11.58 12.52
CA VAL A 256 0.34 -11.56 11.34
C VAL A 256 -1.03 -12.10 11.73
N TRP A 257 -2.08 -11.37 11.37
CA TRP A 257 -3.46 -11.79 11.55
C TRP A 257 -4.17 -11.90 10.20
N ASP A 258 -5.07 -12.88 10.10
CA ASP A 258 -6.17 -12.82 9.16
C ASP A 258 -7.26 -11.93 9.77
N TRP A 259 -7.37 -10.71 9.28
CA TRP A 259 -8.28 -9.71 9.88
C TRP A 259 -9.76 -9.97 9.55
N ILE A 260 -10.04 -10.75 8.51
CA ILE A 260 -11.40 -11.18 8.18
C ILE A 260 -11.85 -12.27 9.16
N GLU A 261 -10.96 -13.16 9.56
CA GLU A 261 -11.29 -14.19 10.57
C GLU A 261 -11.07 -13.71 12.01
N GLY A 262 -10.34 -12.62 12.21
CA GLY A 262 -9.94 -12.14 13.54
C GLY A 262 -8.95 -13.08 14.24
N LYS A 263 -8.15 -13.84 13.48
CA LYS A 263 -7.25 -14.88 14.02
C LYS A 263 -5.79 -14.54 13.79
N GLU A 264 -4.97 -14.80 14.80
CA GLU A 264 -3.53 -14.81 14.66
C GLU A 264 -3.10 -15.98 13.78
N VAL A 265 -2.29 -15.67 12.76
CA VAL A 265 -1.73 -16.65 11.82
C VAL A 265 -0.27 -16.96 12.18
N LEU A 266 0.47 -15.95 12.63
CA LEU A 266 1.88 -16.07 12.96
C LEU A 266 2.26 -15.08 14.07
N LEU A 267 3.02 -15.56 15.06
CA LEU A 267 3.79 -14.75 16.00
C LEU A 267 5.24 -15.22 15.96
N ALA A 268 6.12 -14.33 15.49
CA ALA A 268 7.55 -14.56 15.44
C ALA A 268 8.27 -13.57 16.36
N LYS A 269 9.01 -14.08 17.35
CA LYS A 269 9.83 -13.28 18.27
C LYS A 269 11.31 -13.49 17.95
N PHE A 270 12.07 -12.41 17.87
CA PHE A 270 13.50 -12.46 17.56
C PHE A 270 14.26 -11.39 18.35
N ILE A 271 15.43 -11.77 18.84
CA ILE A 271 16.36 -10.86 19.49
C ILE A 271 17.21 -10.23 18.40
N LEU A 272 17.15 -8.90 18.25
CA LEU A 272 18.14 -8.21 17.45
C LEU A 272 19.46 -8.27 18.24
N ILE A 273 20.38 -9.14 17.82
CA ILE A 273 21.76 -9.05 18.28
C ILE A 273 22.26 -7.70 17.78
N ILE A 274 22.43 -6.76 18.72
CA ILE A 274 23.04 -5.47 18.45
C ILE A 274 24.38 -5.78 17.80
N ILE A 275 24.52 -5.53 16.49
CA ILE A 275 25.83 -5.57 15.84
C ILE A 275 26.64 -4.51 16.58
N PRO A 276 27.74 -4.87 17.27
CA PRO A 276 28.50 -3.92 18.05
C PRO A 276 28.88 -2.73 17.16
N THR A 277 28.62 -1.52 17.64
CA THR A 277 28.86 -0.23 16.97
C THR A 277 30.33 0.05 16.64
N TYR A 278 31.22 -0.94 16.73
CA TYR A 278 32.64 -0.85 16.41
C TYR A 278 32.97 -0.60 14.93
N PHE A 279 31.96 -0.47 14.03
CA PHE A 279 32.17 -0.12 12.62
C PHE A 279 31.73 1.31 12.22
N GLN A 280 31.32 2.18 13.15
CA GLN A 280 30.88 3.55 12.82
C GLN A 280 31.94 4.67 12.96
N LYS A 281 33.24 4.34 13.01
CA LYS A 281 34.31 5.36 12.94
C LYS A 281 35.31 5.07 11.82
N THR A 282 34.95 5.37 10.57
CA THR A 282 35.77 6.14 9.61
C THR A 282 35.00 6.27 8.29
N ILE A 283 34.51 7.47 7.99
CA ILE A 283 34.54 8.21 6.70
C ILE A 283 34.17 9.65 7.04
#